data_AF-A0AAE9PT01-F1
#
_entry.id   AF-A0AAE9PT01-F1
#
_cell.length_a   1.000
_cell.length_b   1.000
_cell.length_c   1.000
_cell.angle_alpha   90.00
_cell.angle_beta   90.00
_cell.angle_gamma   90.00
#
_symmetry.space_group_name_H-M   'P 1'
#
loop_
_entity.id
_entity.type
_entity.pdbx_description
1 polymer ?
#
loop_
_entity_poly.entity_id
_entity_poly.type
_entity_poly.pdbx_seq_one_letter_code
_entity_poly.pdbx_strand_id
1 'polypeptide(L)'
;MIDRIKAVSFKDLNQDGRTDIIIIADYITGVNAHGIERLPVAGIYFQKKDNTYTTLPELDKSINQTGHNRTLQNIIQYVSKQRINM
;
A
#
# COMPACT_ATOMS: atom_id res chain seq x y z
N MET A 1 -5.82 -14.49 2.57
CA MET A 1 -6.45 -13.87 3.77
C MET A 1 -5.43 -12.92 4.40
N ILE A 2 -5.84 -11.73 4.85
CA ILE A 2 -4.93 -10.88 5.64
C ILE A 2 -4.59 -11.59 6.95
N ASP A 3 -3.30 -11.79 7.24
CA ASP A 3 -2.80 -12.38 8.49
C ASP A 3 -2.58 -11.30 9.55
N ARG A 4 -1.78 -10.29 9.20
CA ARG A 4 -1.40 -9.21 10.13
C ARG A 4 -1.11 -7.92 9.37
N ILE A 5 -1.39 -6.79 10.01
CA ILE A 5 -0.87 -5.49 9.59
C ILE A 5 0.59 -5.41 10.05
N LYS A 6 1.51 -5.11 9.14
CA LYS A 6 2.94 -4.94 9.43
C LYS A 6 3.31 -3.49 9.71
N ALA A 7 2.70 -2.57 8.96
CA ALA A 7 3.01 -1.17 9.03
C ALA A 7 1.83 -0.33 8.54
N VAL A 8 1.65 0.84 9.15
CA VAL A 8 0.70 1.87 8.72
C VAL A 8 1.42 3.21 8.72
N SER A 9 1.14 4.04 7.72
CA SER A 9 1.61 5.43 7.67
C SER A 9 0.46 6.36 7.34
N PHE A 10 0.50 7.56 7.92
CA PHE A 10 -0.40 8.67 7.64
C PHE A 10 0.44 9.83 7.08
N LYS A 11 0.27 10.16 5.81
CA LYS A 11 1.10 11.16 5.13
C LYS A 11 0.38 11.69 3.89
N ASP A 12 0.56 12.97 3.60
CA ASP A 12 0.19 13.56 2.31
C ASP A 12 1.18 13.08 1.22
N LEU A 13 0.73 12.15 0.35
CA LEU A 13 1.57 11.52 -0.67
C LEU A 13 1.45 12.22 -2.03
N ASN A 14 0.28 12.77 -2.35
CA ASN A 14 0.00 13.49 -3.59
C ASN A 14 0.16 15.01 -3.46
N GLN A 15 0.50 15.52 -2.27
CA GLN A 15 0.72 16.94 -1.96
C GLN A 15 -0.53 17.80 -2.13
N ASP A 16 -1.71 17.25 -1.84
CA ASP A 16 -2.98 17.98 -1.93
C ASP A 16 -3.44 18.62 -0.61
N GLY A 17 -2.63 18.46 0.45
CA GLY A 17 -2.91 18.96 1.79
C GLY A 17 -3.79 18.02 2.64
N ARG A 18 -4.10 16.81 2.16
CA ARG A 18 -4.91 15.80 2.85
C ARG A 18 -4.05 14.62 3.29
N THR A 19 -4.52 13.87 4.28
CA THR A 19 -3.75 12.77 4.85
C THR A 19 -4.12 11.45 4.18
N ASP A 20 -3.20 10.93 3.37
CA ASP A 20 -3.31 9.60 2.78
C ASP A 20 -2.81 8.53 3.75
N ILE A 21 -3.22 7.29 3.50
CA ILE A 21 -2.89 6.14 4.33
C ILE A 21 -2.16 5.10 3.49
N ILE A 22 -1.03 4.61 4.00
CA ILE A 22 -0.35 3.43 3.47
C ILE A 22 -0.55 2.30 4.46
N ILE A 23 -0.99 1.14 3.99
CA ILE A 23 -1.07 -0.09 4.79
C ILE A 23 -0.20 -1.16 4.14
N ILE A 24 0.69 -1.79 4.91
CA ILE A 24 1.38 -3.02 4.53
C ILE A 24 0.88 -4.14 5.42
N ALA A 25 0.42 -5.23 4.83
CA ALA A 25 -0.03 -6.41 5.54
C ALA A 25 0.67 -7.68 5.02
N ASP A 26 0.84 -8.69 5.87
CA ASP A 26 1.13 -10.03 5.36
C ASP A 26 -0.18 -10.69 4.92
N TYR A 27 -0.20 -11.19 3.69
CA TYR A 27 -1.32 -11.91 3.11
C TYR A 27 -0.96 -13.38 2.94
N ILE A 28 -1.82 -14.25 3.46
CA ILE A 28 -1.70 -15.70 3.30
C ILE A 28 -2.14 -16.06 1.88
N THR A 29 -1.19 -16.59 1.10
CA THR A 29 -1.39 -17.02 -0.28
C THR A 29 -1.69 -18.51 -0.41
N GLY A 30 -1.32 -19.30 0.59
CA GLY A 30 -1.57 -20.73 0.61
C GLY A 30 -1.00 -21.41 1.84
N VAL A 31 -1.24 -22.71 1.92
CA VAL A 31 -0.62 -23.62 2.90
C VAL A 31 0.08 -24.70 2.11
N ASN A 32 1.35 -24.93 2.42
CA ASN A 32 2.16 -25.99 1.80
C ASN A 32 2.76 -26.91 2.89
N ALA A 33 3.54 -27.91 2.47
CA ALA A 33 4.16 -28.88 3.38
C ALA A 33 5.10 -28.24 4.43
N HIS A 34 5.54 -27.00 4.23
CA HIS A 34 6.40 -26.24 5.12
C HIS A 34 5.64 -25.18 5.94
N GLY A 35 4.32 -25.13 5.83
CA GLY A 35 3.44 -24.25 6.63
C GLY A 35 2.70 -23.20 5.81
N ILE A 36 2.38 -22.08 6.45
CA ILE A 36 1.59 -20.99 5.86
C ILE A 36 2.52 -20.07 5.05
N GLU A 37 2.27 -19.97 3.74
CA GLU A 37 2.95 -19.04 2.86
C GLU A 37 2.35 -17.64 2.99
N ARG A 38 3.23 -16.63 3.14
CA ARG A 38 2.85 -15.23 3.31
C ARG A 38 3.63 -14.36 2.33
N LEU A 39 2.94 -13.40 1.73
CA LEU A 39 3.57 -12.33 0.97
C LEU A 39 3.12 -10.98 1.51
N PRO A 40 4.01 -9.97 1.54
CA PRO A 40 3.58 -8.61 1.84
C PRO A 40 2.65 -8.13 0.73
N VAL A 41 1.58 -7.43 1.13
CA VAL A 41 0.69 -6.69 0.24
C VAL A 41 0.56 -5.28 0.77
N ALA A 42 0.73 -4.30 -0.10
CA ALA A 42 0.55 -2.89 0.19
C ALA A 42 -0.70 -2.34 -0.49
N GLY A 43 -1.40 -1.43 0.19
CA GLY A 43 -2.45 -0.61 -0.38
C GLY A 43 -2.28 0.84 0.01
N ILE A 44 -2.60 1.75 -0.91
CA ILE A 44 -2.60 3.19 -0.67
C ILE A 44 -4.02 3.73 -0.77
N TYR A 45 -4.43 4.44 0.27
CA TYR A 45 -5.75 5.04 0.39
C TYR A 45 -5.60 6.55 0.42
N PHE A 46 -6.00 7.20 -0.66
CA PHE A 46 -5.94 8.63 -0.79
C PHE A 46 -7.21 9.29 -0.29
N GLN A 47 -7.08 10.36 0.48
CA GLN A 47 -8.21 11.05 1.08
C GLN A 47 -8.86 12.00 0.07
N LYS A 48 -10.16 11.83 -0.21
CA LYS A 48 -10.95 12.72 -1.07
C LYS A 48 -11.42 13.97 -0.32
N LYS A 49 -11.93 14.95 -1.09
CA LYS A 49 -12.50 16.20 -0.56
C LYS A 49 -13.68 16.00 0.38
N ASP A 50 -14.44 14.92 0.20
CA ASP A 50 -15.59 14.52 1.02
C ASP A 50 -15.19 13.71 2.28
N ASN A 51 -13.90 13.63 2.61
CA ASN A 51 -13.31 12.86 3.71
C ASN A 51 -13.46 11.33 3.59
N THR A 52 -13.88 10.81 2.44
CA THR A 52 -13.81 9.37 2.15
C THR A 52 -12.47 9.03 1.49
N TYR A 53 -12.17 7.73 1.36
CA TYR A 53 -10.90 7.26 0.81
C TYR A 53 -11.10 6.52 -0.50
N THR A 54 -10.14 6.65 -1.41
CA THR A 54 -10.09 5.90 -2.68
C THR A 54 -8.70 5.27 -2.85
N THR A 55 -8.62 4.22 -3.67
CA THR A 55 -7.33 3.64 -4.08
C THR A 55 -7.11 3.86 -5.57
N LEU A 56 -5.87 3.65 -6.03
CA LEU A 56 -5.50 3.63 -7.44
C LEU A 56 -5.06 2.19 -7.79
N PRO A 57 -5.94 1.35 -8.36
CA PRO A 57 -5.66 -0.08 -8.53
C PRO A 57 -4.37 -0.39 -9.29
N GLU A 58 -4.03 0.39 -10.32
CA GLU A 58 -2.79 0.19 -11.09
C GLU A 58 -1.53 0.56 -10.28
N LEU A 59 -1.62 1.56 -9.40
CA LEU A 59 -0.52 1.92 -8.50
C LEU A 59 -0.30 0.82 -7.46
N ASP A 60 -1.38 0.34 -6.83
CA ASP A 60 -1.32 -0.76 -5.87
C ASP A 60 -0.75 -2.03 -6.53
N LYS A 61 -1.24 -2.38 -7.72
CA LYS A 61 -0.71 -3.51 -8.51
C LYS A 61 0.77 -3.34 -8.79
N SER A 62 1.20 -2.16 -9.24
CA SER A 62 2.59 -1.90 -9.57
C SER A 62 3.51 -2.03 -8.34
N ILE A 63 3.12 -1.44 -7.20
CA ILE A 63 3.89 -1.52 -5.93
C ILE A 63 4.05 -2.98 -5.47
N ASN A 64 3.01 -3.78 -5.62
CA ASN A 64 3.00 -5.18 -5.20
C ASN A 64 3.77 -6.11 -6.16
N GLN A 65 3.73 -5.86 -7.46
CA GLN A 65 4.42 -6.69 -8.47
C GLN A 65 5.92 -6.39 -8.57
N THR A 66 6.33 -5.16 -8.26
CA THR A 66 7.75 -4.72 -8.32
C THR A 66 8.51 -4.95 -7.01
N GLY A 67 7.84 -5.43 -5.95
CA GLY A 67 8.45 -5.69 -4.65
C GLY A 67 8.76 -4.44 -3.81
N HIS A 68 8.23 -3.27 -4.20
CA HIS A 68 8.35 -2.04 -3.41
C HIS A 68 7.48 -2.06 -2.13
N ASN A 69 6.59 -3.04 -1.98
CA ASN A 69 5.69 -3.24 -0.85
C ASN A 69 6.32 -3.75 0.46
N ARG A 70 7.65 -3.77 0.58
CA ARG A 70 8.35 -4.33 1.76
C ARG A 70 8.48 -3.37 2.94
N THR A 71 8.62 -2.08 2.69
CA THR A 71 8.80 -1.05 3.72
C THR A 71 8.03 0.21 3.36
N LEU A 72 7.59 0.98 4.36
CA LEU A 72 6.93 2.27 4.13
C LEU A 72 7.82 3.22 3.33
N GLN A 73 9.12 3.25 3.60
CA GLN A 73 10.08 4.10 2.89
C GLN A 73 10.15 3.76 1.40
N ASN A 74 10.17 2.48 1.04
CA ASN A 74 10.20 2.07 -0.37
C ASN A 74 8.93 2.51 -1.10
N ILE A 75 7.77 2.36 -0.47
CA ILE A 75 6.49 2.81 -1.04
C ILE A 75 6.50 4.33 -1.21
N ILE A 76 6.88 5.09 -0.19
CA ILE A 76 6.93 6.55 -0.24
C ILE A 76 7.84 7.03 -1.38
N GLN A 77 9.03 6.44 -1.52
CA GLN A 77 9.97 6.76 -2.60
C GLN A 77 9.46 6.37 -3.99
N TYR A 78 8.69 5.28 -4.08
CA TYR A 78 8.09 4.85 -5.35
C TYR A 78 6.99 5.81 -5.78
N VAL A 79 6.09 6.15 -4.85
CA VAL A 79 4.94 7.04 -5.06
C VAL A 79 5.38 8.45 -5.39
N SER A 80 6.43 8.97 -4.74
CA SER A 80 6.94 10.33 -4.99
C SER A 80 7.49 10.54 -6.41
N LYS A 81 7.71 9.46 -7.17
CA LYS A 81 8.16 9.53 -8.58
C LYS A 81 6.99 9.47 -9.57
N GLN A 82 5.78 9.19 -9.10
CA GLN A 82 4.58 9.11 -9.91
C GLN A 82 3.92 10.49 -9.99
N ARG A 83 3.27 10.79 -11.13
CA ARG A 83 2.34 11.91 -11.21
C ARG A 83 0.96 11.41 -10.83
N ILE A 84 0.49 11.80 -9.65
CA ILE A 84 -0.81 11.41 -9.12
C ILE A 84 -1.69 12.66 -9.10
N ASN A 85 -2.71 12.67 -9.96
CA ASN A 85 -3.75 13.71 -9.99
C ASN A 85 -5.08 13.04 -9.65
N MET A 86 -5.78 13.55 -8.64
CA MET A 86 -7.09 13.05 -8.19
C MET A 86 -8.07 14.19 -7.94
#